data_AF-A0AAD2H497-F1
#
_entry.id   AF-A0AAD2H497-F1
#
_cell.length_a   1.000
_cell.length_b   1.000
_cell.length_c   1.000
_cell.angle_alpha   90.00
_cell.angle_beta   90.00
_cell.angle_gamma   90.00
#
_symmetry.space_group_name_H-M   'P 1'
#
loop_
_entity.id
_entity.type
_entity.pdbx_description
1 polymer ?
#
loop_
_entity_poly.entity_id
_entity_poly.type
_entity_poly.pdbx_seq_one_letter_code
_entity_poly.pdbx_strand_id
1 'polypeptide(L)'
;MATFAKSTFNTALYALSRPTYPQVLFDAVFAYHQKSLLLPGTTAGWDNAVDLGCGTGQATAGILRPFDAPEPALFSNSEEPTLGFARATGIDPSAKMVQGAFEYAKSLGRQGTALNFVQGAAEDLKSLDDKSVDMFIAAQAAHWFDWEKLWPELSRVLRYGGTAAFWVYSEFRLPEHPHLTSFITEYSQGNDAQLSLGPHWEPGRAILNNHLLDIKDPPSGWDDVTRIFFTGDHYENLPQPLPVVMQRSMPWGINLSPDHPIDDIPSPSLHSYLRTFSALHRYHEAFPDDLAKGTNGDIAARFLRQLMAHAQIPAGPSGATQEVQVEWPLALVVARNQLDHGDPWLQRSEDLDRRINAVKTAYEAHVQKSSDSDQVEENTKRLSQWQDAQDAVAAMVYQDLIEVSNATLEPEQARGRVRYVGILEERRATLEWQSIFTAALDTAVTLADQVEVEVGRDDINSGVTRWTALMGEKIADHLSRVPMYDEEDGEATPQEMTEDNVEEAEHAQALTDVITVVTELANNSDDQPIFDVVRQFYVASASGISAELNIQ
;
A
#
# COMPACT_ATOMS: atom_id res chain seq x y z
N MET A 1 -21.75 -16.37 -9.19
CA MET A 1 -22.28 -16.41 -7.79
C MET A 1 -23.45 -17.38 -7.58
N ALA A 2 -24.02 -18.01 -8.62
CA ALA A 2 -25.24 -18.82 -8.46
C ALA A 2 -25.06 -20.04 -7.54
N THR A 3 -23.84 -20.60 -7.46
CA THR A 3 -23.53 -21.76 -6.62
C THR A 3 -23.69 -21.47 -5.12
N PHE A 4 -23.27 -20.29 -4.66
CA PHE A 4 -23.36 -19.87 -3.25
C PHE A 4 -24.79 -19.55 -2.79
N ALA A 5 -25.71 -19.38 -3.74
CA ALA A 5 -27.13 -19.18 -3.48
C ALA A 5 -27.92 -20.50 -3.40
N LYS A 6 -27.32 -21.65 -3.74
CA LYS A 6 -27.99 -22.96 -3.72
C LYS A 6 -28.31 -23.40 -2.30
N SER A 7 -29.44 -24.10 -2.13
CA SER A 7 -29.87 -24.62 -0.82
C SER A 7 -28.90 -25.66 -0.23
N THR A 8 -28.15 -26.36 -1.09
CA THR A 8 -27.20 -27.43 -0.73
C THR A 8 -25.81 -26.93 -0.36
N PHE A 9 -25.51 -25.64 -0.51
CA PHE A 9 -24.20 -25.09 -0.15
C PHE A 9 -24.03 -24.98 1.38
N ASN A 10 -22.90 -25.47 1.91
CA ASN A 10 -22.62 -25.50 3.35
C ASN A 10 -21.92 -24.20 3.81
N THR A 11 -22.70 -23.23 4.25
CA THR A 11 -22.21 -21.92 4.73
C THR A 11 -21.44 -22.01 6.05
N ALA A 12 -21.76 -22.96 6.92
CA ALA A 12 -21.07 -23.14 8.20
C ALA A 12 -19.63 -23.65 8.00
N LEU A 13 -19.44 -24.65 7.14
CA LEU A 13 -18.10 -25.12 6.76
C LEU A 13 -17.31 -24.01 6.05
N TYR A 14 -17.97 -23.25 5.18
CA TYR A 14 -17.35 -22.08 4.53
C TYR A 14 -16.76 -21.09 5.53
N ALA A 15 -17.54 -20.68 6.54
CA ALA A 15 -17.10 -19.71 7.54
C ALA A 15 -15.93 -20.20 8.40
N LEU A 16 -15.86 -21.51 8.68
CA LEU A 16 -14.81 -22.10 9.54
C LEU A 16 -13.51 -22.40 8.78
N SER A 17 -13.60 -22.76 7.49
CA SER A 17 -12.47 -23.31 6.74
C SER A 17 -11.80 -22.32 5.79
N ARG A 18 -12.46 -21.21 5.45
CA ARG A 18 -11.87 -20.18 4.57
C ARG A 18 -10.86 -19.33 5.34
N PRO A 19 -9.76 -18.90 4.69
CA PRO A 19 -8.82 -17.99 5.33
C PRO A 19 -9.51 -16.66 5.66
N THR A 20 -9.18 -16.10 6.82
CA THR A 20 -9.57 -14.74 7.19
C THR A 20 -8.52 -13.74 6.71
N TYR A 21 -8.92 -12.49 6.53
CA TYR A 21 -8.00 -11.44 6.10
C TYR A 21 -7.13 -10.97 7.28
N PRO A 22 -5.81 -10.81 7.08
CA PRO A 22 -4.92 -10.32 8.11
C PRO A 22 -5.09 -8.81 8.32
N GLN A 23 -4.75 -8.31 9.51
CA GLN A 23 -4.87 -6.89 9.85
C GLN A 23 -4.07 -5.99 8.88
N VAL A 24 -2.87 -6.41 8.49
CA VAL A 24 -2.02 -5.69 7.52
C VAL A 24 -2.71 -5.37 6.18
N LEU A 25 -3.67 -6.20 5.75
CA LEU A 25 -4.44 -5.92 4.54
C LEU A 25 -5.42 -4.75 4.76
N PHE A 26 -6.09 -4.72 5.91
CA PHE A 26 -6.96 -3.61 6.28
C PHE A 26 -6.16 -2.34 6.50
N ASP A 27 -4.99 -2.43 7.15
CA ASP A 27 -4.11 -1.29 7.39
C ASP A 27 -3.65 -0.66 6.07
N ALA A 28 -3.30 -1.48 5.06
CA ALA A 28 -2.96 -0.98 3.73
C ALA A 28 -4.12 -0.22 3.05
N VAL A 29 -5.34 -0.77 3.13
CA VAL A 29 -6.56 -0.12 2.60
C VAL A 29 -6.88 1.18 3.35
N PHE A 30 -6.75 1.15 4.67
CA PHE A 30 -7.01 2.30 5.54
C PHE A 30 -5.98 3.41 5.37
N ALA A 31 -4.70 3.08 5.22
CA ALA A 31 -3.64 4.03 4.93
C ALA A 31 -3.87 4.72 3.58
N TYR A 32 -4.27 3.97 2.54
CA TYR A 32 -4.66 4.56 1.26
C TYR A 32 -5.84 5.52 1.40
N HIS A 33 -6.88 5.13 2.15
CA HIS A 33 -8.03 6.00 2.41
C HIS A 33 -7.63 7.27 3.17
N GLN A 34 -6.81 7.15 4.21
CA GLN A 34 -6.35 8.27 5.01
C GLN A 34 -5.57 9.29 4.18
N LYS A 35 -4.70 8.85 3.26
CA LYS A 35 -4.01 9.75 2.32
C LYS A 35 -4.99 10.57 1.48
N SER A 36 -6.08 9.95 1.01
CA SER A 36 -7.14 10.67 0.28
C SER A 36 -7.81 11.76 1.12
N LEU A 37 -7.97 11.54 2.43
CA LEU A 37 -8.58 12.51 3.35
C LEU A 37 -7.74 13.77 3.56
N LEU A 38 -6.45 13.75 3.21
CA LEU A 38 -5.54 14.89 3.30
C LEU A 38 -5.66 15.82 2.09
N LEU A 39 -6.35 15.43 1.02
CA LEU A 39 -6.49 16.23 -0.20
C LEU A 39 -7.62 17.27 -0.09
N PRO A 40 -7.40 18.52 -0.53
CA PRO A 40 -8.47 19.47 -0.81
C PRO A 40 -9.52 18.88 -1.77
N GLY A 41 -10.79 19.29 -1.66
CA GLY A 41 -11.89 18.69 -2.45
C GLY A 41 -12.37 17.33 -1.96
N THR A 42 -11.77 16.73 -0.92
CA THR A 42 -12.29 15.49 -0.31
C THR A 42 -13.48 15.77 0.62
N THR A 43 -14.58 15.07 0.43
CA THR A 43 -15.74 15.10 1.35
C THR A 43 -15.92 13.80 2.13
N ALA A 44 -15.18 12.76 1.77
CA ALA A 44 -15.13 11.50 2.49
C ALA A 44 -14.56 11.66 3.92
N GLY A 45 -14.93 10.72 4.79
CA GLY A 45 -14.40 10.57 6.16
C GLY A 45 -14.50 9.12 6.62
N TRP A 46 -14.63 8.88 7.92
CA TRP A 46 -14.67 7.52 8.50
C TRP A 46 -16.06 7.13 9.01
N ASP A 47 -17.14 7.60 8.39
CA ASP A 47 -18.50 7.38 8.88
C ASP A 47 -19.10 6.07 8.36
N ASN A 48 -19.18 5.90 7.04
CA ASN A 48 -19.98 4.84 6.43
C ASN A 48 -19.22 4.10 5.32
N ALA A 49 -19.03 2.79 5.51
CA ALA A 49 -18.47 1.89 4.51
C ALA A 49 -19.44 0.78 4.09
N VAL A 50 -19.28 0.28 2.88
CA VAL A 50 -20.12 -0.77 2.29
C VAL A 50 -19.25 -1.90 1.74
N ASP A 51 -19.60 -3.14 2.07
CA ASP A 51 -18.93 -4.36 1.61
C ASP A 51 -19.79 -5.08 0.56
N LEU A 52 -19.32 -5.12 -0.68
CA LEU A 52 -20.03 -5.71 -1.82
C LEU A 52 -19.67 -7.18 -1.97
N GLY A 53 -20.70 -8.05 -2.01
CA GLY A 53 -20.53 -9.49 -1.99
C GLY A 53 -19.99 -9.97 -0.64
N CYS A 54 -20.57 -9.48 0.45
CA CYS A 54 -20.02 -9.63 1.81
C CYS A 54 -19.99 -11.07 2.34
N GLY A 55 -20.68 -12.02 1.68
CA GLY A 55 -20.78 -13.39 2.15
C GLY A 55 -21.31 -13.45 3.59
N THR A 56 -20.56 -14.12 4.47
CA THR A 56 -20.87 -14.25 5.90
C THR A 56 -20.32 -13.10 6.77
N GLY A 57 -19.92 -11.97 6.17
CA GLY A 57 -19.69 -10.70 6.86
C GLY A 57 -18.34 -10.53 7.56
N GLN A 58 -17.36 -11.41 7.32
CA GLN A 58 -16.04 -11.32 7.97
C GLN A 58 -15.30 -10.02 7.60
N ALA A 59 -15.25 -9.67 6.32
CA ALA A 59 -14.59 -8.44 5.87
C ALA A 59 -15.37 -7.18 6.31
N THR A 60 -16.70 -7.23 6.25
CA THR A 60 -17.59 -6.16 6.74
C THR A 60 -17.34 -5.85 8.22
N ALA A 61 -17.12 -6.87 9.06
CA ALA A 61 -16.79 -6.67 10.47
C ALA A 61 -15.37 -6.12 10.66
N GLY A 62 -14.42 -6.51 9.80
CA GLY A 62 -13.03 -6.05 9.82
C GLY A 62 -12.84 -4.57 9.51
N ILE A 63 -13.74 -3.97 8.72
CA ILE A 63 -13.70 -2.53 8.43
C ILE A 63 -14.33 -1.63 9.51
N LEU A 64 -15.00 -2.23 10.51
CA LEU A 64 -15.75 -1.50 11.51
C LEU A 64 -14.88 -1.09 12.69
N ARG A 65 -14.84 0.21 12.99
CA ARG A 65 -14.06 0.78 14.09
C ARG A 65 -14.35 0.06 15.42
N PRO A 66 -13.35 -0.26 16.26
CA PRO A 66 -13.58 -0.82 17.60
C PRO A 66 -14.46 0.08 18.49
N PHE A 67 -15.18 -0.53 19.45
CA PHE A 67 -16.23 0.16 20.24
C PHE A 67 -15.75 1.40 21.00
N ASP A 68 -14.54 1.35 21.56
CA ASP A 68 -14.01 2.40 22.43
C ASP A 68 -13.01 3.30 21.69
N ALA A 69 -12.81 3.09 20.39
CA ALA A 69 -11.87 3.88 19.61
C ALA A 69 -12.47 5.25 19.26
N PRO A 70 -11.75 6.36 19.53
CA PRO A 70 -12.19 7.69 19.12
C PRO A 70 -12.29 7.78 17.59
N GLU A 71 -12.99 8.79 17.09
CA GLU A 71 -12.94 9.10 15.68
C GLU A 71 -11.49 9.41 15.26
N PRO A 72 -11.00 8.83 14.14
CA PRO A 72 -9.69 9.17 13.62
C PRO A 72 -9.61 10.68 13.38
N ALA A 73 -8.76 11.37 14.13
CA ALA A 73 -8.49 12.77 13.85
C ALA A 73 -7.66 12.86 12.56
N LEU A 74 -8.02 13.81 11.70
CA LEU A 74 -7.30 14.06 10.44
C LEU A 74 -5.80 14.37 10.67
N PHE A 75 -5.49 14.99 11.81
CA PHE A 75 -4.15 15.37 12.26
C PHE A 75 -3.99 14.96 13.73
N SER A 76 -3.80 13.66 13.98
CA SER A 76 -3.48 13.18 15.34
C SER A 76 -1.98 12.98 15.47
N ASN A 77 -1.38 13.53 16.53
CA ASN A 77 0.00 13.22 16.93
C ASN A 77 0.06 11.99 17.86
N SER A 78 -1.05 11.24 18.00
CA SER A 78 -1.10 10.03 18.84
C SER A 78 -0.41 8.86 18.15
N GLU A 79 0.39 8.09 18.90
CA GLU A 79 1.35 7.12 18.35
C GLU A 79 0.75 6.03 17.46
N GLU A 80 -0.53 5.61 17.58
CA GLU A 80 -1.23 4.86 16.51
C GLU A 80 -2.76 5.05 16.57
N PRO A 81 -3.42 5.66 15.57
CA PRO A 81 -4.87 5.74 15.53
C PRO A 81 -5.48 4.36 15.23
N THR A 82 -6.45 3.93 16.04
CA THR A 82 -7.26 2.76 15.70
C THR A 82 -8.24 3.12 14.57
N LEU A 83 -7.91 2.74 13.34
CA LEU A 83 -8.67 3.07 12.15
C LEU A 83 -9.93 2.19 11.99
N GLY A 84 -10.90 2.72 11.24
CA GLY A 84 -12.14 2.01 10.92
C GLY A 84 -13.36 2.92 10.85
N PHE A 85 -14.43 2.41 10.24
CA PHE A 85 -15.66 3.15 9.99
C PHE A 85 -16.62 3.08 11.16
N ALA A 86 -17.39 4.15 11.40
CA ALA A 86 -18.45 4.14 12.42
C ALA A 86 -19.58 3.15 12.09
N ARG A 87 -19.83 2.96 10.78
CA ARG A 87 -20.87 2.08 10.24
C ARG A 87 -20.33 1.29 9.07
N ALA A 88 -20.68 0.01 9.02
CA ALA A 88 -20.39 -0.90 7.92
C ALA A 88 -21.66 -1.65 7.51
N THR A 89 -21.96 -1.65 6.20
CA THR A 89 -23.09 -2.41 5.64
C THR A 89 -22.60 -3.44 4.62
N GLY A 90 -22.86 -4.72 4.86
CA GLY A 90 -22.57 -5.77 3.88
C GLY A 90 -23.76 -6.00 2.95
N ILE A 91 -23.49 -6.16 1.65
CA ILE A 91 -24.49 -6.46 0.62
C ILE A 91 -24.12 -7.80 -0.03
N ASP A 92 -25.05 -8.75 -0.08
CA ASP A 92 -24.84 -10.01 -0.79
C ASP A 92 -26.15 -10.49 -1.47
N PRO A 93 -26.10 -11.05 -2.69
CA PRO A 93 -27.31 -11.52 -3.36
C PRO A 93 -27.94 -12.75 -2.68
N SER A 94 -27.18 -13.53 -1.92
CA SER A 94 -27.63 -14.75 -1.25
C SER A 94 -28.22 -14.46 0.13
N ALA A 95 -29.53 -14.65 0.27
CA ALA A 95 -30.22 -14.54 1.56
C ALA A 95 -29.60 -15.43 2.65
N LYS A 96 -29.04 -16.60 2.29
CA LYS A 96 -28.36 -17.50 3.23
C LYS A 96 -27.04 -16.93 3.74
N MET A 97 -26.26 -16.28 2.86
CA MET A 97 -25.02 -15.62 3.24
C MET A 97 -25.31 -14.45 4.20
N VAL A 98 -26.29 -13.61 3.83
CA VAL A 98 -26.77 -12.50 4.68
C VAL A 98 -27.24 -13.00 6.05
N GLN A 99 -27.99 -14.11 6.12
CA GLN A 99 -28.37 -14.71 7.40
C GLN A 99 -27.15 -15.12 8.23
N GLY A 100 -26.18 -15.81 7.60
CA GLY A 100 -24.93 -16.18 8.27
C GLY A 100 -24.13 -14.97 8.76
N ALA A 101 -24.15 -13.87 8.01
CA ALA A 101 -23.52 -12.61 8.40
C ALA A 101 -24.19 -11.98 9.64
N PHE A 102 -25.53 -11.99 9.72
CA PHE A 102 -26.23 -11.56 10.93
C PHE A 102 -25.90 -12.43 12.15
N GLU A 103 -25.80 -13.75 11.98
CA GLU A 103 -25.41 -14.69 13.04
C GLU A 103 -23.97 -14.45 13.49
N TYR A 104 -23.05 -14.22 12.55
CA TYR A 104 -21.65 -13.88 12.85
C TYR A 104 -21.56 -12.55 13.62
N ALA A 105 -22.21 -11.50 13.14
CA ALA A 105 -22.29 -10.21 13.81
C ALA A 105 -22.88 -10.33 15.22
N LYS A 106 -23.89 -11.19 15.42
CA LYS A 106 -24.42 -11.54 16.75
C LYS A 106 -23.36 -12.10 17.67
N SER A 107 -22.56 -13.03 17.15
CA SER A 107 -21.51 -13.71 17.92
C SER A 107 -20.41 -12.76 18.38
N LEU A 108 -20.18 -11.66 17.64
CA LEU A 108 -19.26 -10.59 18.01
C LEU A 108 -19.86 -9.57 18.99
N GLY A 109 -21.16 -9.67 19.30
CA GLY A 109 -21.87 -8.62 20.04
C GLY A 109 -22.00 -7.30 19.26
N ARG A 110 -21.79 -7.32 17.94
CA ARG A 110 -21.83 -6.14 17.07
C ARG A 110 -23.04 -6.24 16.15
N GLN A 111 -24.13 -5.54 16.46
CA GLN A 111 -25.35 -5.54 15.62
C GLN A 111 -26.01 -4.17 15.59
N GLY A 112 -26.85 -3.93 14.59
CA GLY A 112 -27.69 -2.74 14.49
C GLY A 112 -27.14 -1.74 13.48
N THR A 113 -27.18 -0.45 13.80
CA THR A 113 -26.82 0.61 12.84
C THR A 113 -25.33 0.69 12.53
N ALA A 114 -24.48 0.17 13.43
CA ALA A 114 -23.03 0.11 13.25
C ALA A 114 -22.61 -1.05 12.33
N LEU A 115 -23.21 -2.24 12.46
CA LEU A 115 -22.95 -3.40 11.59
C LEU A 115 -24.27 -3.96 11.08
N ASN A 116 -24.51 -3.80 9.78
CA ASN A 116 -25.75 -4.20 9.14
C ASN A 116 -25.50 -5.02 7.87
N PHE A 117 -26.49 -5.79 7.43
CA PHE A 117 -26.42 -6.59 6.21
C PHE A 117 -27.73 -6.50 5.42
N VAL A 118 -27.62 -6.45 4.09
CA VAL A 118 -28.75 -6.31 3.18
C VAL A 118 -28.63 -7.32 2.05
N GLN A 119 -29.75 -7.91 1.65
CA GLN A 119 -29.78 -8.72 0.44
C GLN A 119 -29.86 -7.82 -0.79
N GLY A 120 -28.89 -7.93 -1.69
CA GLY A 120 -28.82 -7.12 -2.92
C GLY A 120 -27.70 -7.55 -3.84
N ALA A 121 -27.79 -7.17 -5.12
CA ALA A 121 -26.67 -7.31 -6.05
C ALA A 121 -25.68 -6.15 -5.85
N ALA A 122 -24.40 -6.37 -6.15
CA ALA A 122 -23.38 -5.33 -6.01
C ALA A 122 -23.65 -4.14 -6.94
N GLU A 123 -24.23 -4.41 -8.12
CA GLU A 123 -24.55 -3.42 -9.15
C GLU A 123 -25.85 -2.66 -8.88
N ASP A 124 -26.61 -3.01 -7.84
CA ASP A 124 -27.91 -2.40 -7.53
C ASP A 124 -27.84 -1.52 -6.29
N LEU A 125 -27.22 -0.35 -6.43
CA LEU A 125 -26.95 0.60 -5.34
C LEU A 125 -27.99 1.74 -5.25
N LYS A 126 -29.15 1.60 -5.89
CA LYS A 126 -30.20 2.64 -5.94
C LYS A 126 -30.79 3.04 -4.58
N SER A 127 -30.62 2.20 -3.57
CA SER A 127 -31.04 2.48 -2.19
C SER A 127 -30.05 3.33 -1.41
N LEU A 128 -28.87 3.60 -1.98
CA LEU A 128 -27.85 4.46 -1.43
C LEU A 128 -27.91 5.83 -2.13
N ASP A 129 -27.92 6.88 -1.32
CA ASP A 129 -27.95 8.25 -1.80
C ASP A 129 -26.61 8.62 -2.49
N ASP A 130 -26.65 9.63 -3.33
CA ASP A 130 -25.44 10.19 -3.94
C ASP A 130 -24.52 10.73 -2.83
N LYS A 131 -23.21 10.53 -2.97
CA LYS A 131 -22.20 11.04 -2.02
C LYS A 131 -22.48 10.67 -0.55
N SER A 132 -22.92 9.44 -0.29
CA SER A 132 -23.32 8.97 1.05
C SER A 132 -22.39 7.89 1.66
N VAL A 133 -21.43 7.38 0.89
CA VAL A 133 -20.51 6.32 1.32
C VAL A 133 -19.07 6.85 1.24
N ASP A 134 -18.27 6.54 2.26
CA ASP A 134 -16.87 6.93 2.33
C ASP A 134 -15.94 5.88 1.71
N MET A 135 -16.29 4.60 1.86
CA MET A 135 -15.53 3.48 1.31
C MET A 135 -16.44 2.35 0.82
N PHE A 136 -16.12 1.81 -0.35
CA PHE A 136 -16.55 0.49 -0.77
C PHE A 136 -15.42 -0.51 -0.62
N ILE A 137 -15.74 -1.71 -0.13
CA ILE A 137 -14.86 -2.87 -0.25
C ILE A 137 -15.52 -3.99 -1.06
N ALA A 138 -14.72 -4.89 -1.62
CA ALA A 138 -15.19 -6.22 -2.03
C ALA A 138 -14.11 -7.27 -1.76
N ALA A 139 -14.42 -8.19 -0.86
CA ALA A 139 -13.47 -9.18 -0.37
C ALA A 139 -13.76 -10.56 -0.99
N GLN A 140 -12.93 -11.01 -1.93
CA GLN A 140 -13.12 -12.26 -2.70
C GLN A 140 -14.40 -12.28 -3.56
N ALA A 141 -14.95 -11.12 -3.94
CA ALA A 141 -16.19 -11.03 -4.73
C ALA A 141 -16.05 -10.29 -6.06
N ALA A 142 -15.07 -9.38 -6.17
CA ALA A 142 -14.85 -8.48 -7.30
C ALA A 142 -14.85 -9.13 -8.70
N HIS A 143 -14.39 -10.38 -8.79
CA HIS A 143 -14.33 -11.14 -10.04
C HIS A 143 -15.70 -11.65 -10.55
N TRP A 144 -16.78 -11.41 -9.80
CA TRP A 144 -18.16 -11.74 -10.22
C TRP A 144 -18.94 -10.55 -10.78
N PHE A 145 -18.42 -9.33 -10.61
CA PHE A 145 -19.20 -8.12 -10.88
C PHE A 145 -19.20 -7.72 -12.35
N ASP A 146 -20.29 -7.05 -12.73
CA ASP A 146 -20.37 -6.32 -14.00
C ASP A 146 -19.80 -4.91 -13.82
N TRP A 147 -18.50 -4.76 -14.08
CA TRP A 147 -17.76 -3.51 -13.89
C TRP A 147 -18.24 -2.37 -14.78
N GLU A 148 -18.83 -2.65 -15.95
CA GLU A 148 -19.41 -1.61 -16.80
C GLU A 148 -20.62 -0.95 -16.13
N LYS A 149 -21.38 -1.71 -15.32
CA LYS A 149 -22.49 -1.18 -14.51
C LYS A 149 -22.05 -0.65 -13.15
N LEU A 150 -21.07 -1.30 -12.53
CA LEU A 150 -20.69 -1.01 -11.16
C LEU A 150 -19.87 0.29 -11.03
N TRP A 151 -18.94 0.56 -11.96
CA TRP A 151 -18.09 1.75 -11.88
C TRP A 151 -18.88 3.08 -11.78
N PRO A 152 -19.93 3.32 -12.60
CA PRO A 152 -20.77 4.50 -12.47
C PRO A 152 -21.49 4.61 -11.12
N GLU A 153 -22.05 3.51 -10.62
CA GLU A 153 -22.79 3.49 -9.35
C GLU A 153 -21.86 3.75 -8.16
N LEU A 154 -20.65 3.18 -8.17
CA LEU A 154 -19.64 3.46 -7.17
C LEU A 154 -19.26 4.95 -7.14
N SER A 155 -19.00 5.57 -8.30
CA SER A 155 -18.63 6.99 -8.38
C SER A 155 -19.76 7.92 -7.92
N ARG A 156 -21.02 7.57 -8.23
CA ARG A 156 -22.22 8.28 -7.79
C ARG A 156 -22.36 8.27 -6.27
N VAL A 157 -22.26 7.08 -5.67
CA VAL A 157 -22.54 6.87 -4.24
C VAL A 157 -21.37 7.28 -3.34
N LEU A 158 -20.13 7.09 -3.79
CA LEU A 158 -18.95 7.53 -3.04
C LEU A 158 -18.91 9.05 -2.91
N ARG A 159 -18.60 9.53 -1.70
CA ARG A 159 -18.17 10.92 -1.47
C ARG A 159 -16.97 11.27 -2.33
N TYR A 160 -16.74 12.55 -2.55
CA TYR A 160 -15.53 13.03 -3.23
C TYR A 160 -14.30 12.62 -2.43
N GLY A 161 -13.28 12.06 -3.10
CA GLY A 161 -12.13 11.44 -2.43
C GLY A 161 -12.43 10.15 -1.66
N GLY A 162 -13.64 9.58 -1.80
CA GLY A 162 -13.97 8.27 -1.22
C GLY A 162 -13.18 7.13 -1.87
N THR A 163 -13.04 6.00 -1.18
CA THR A 163 -12.18 4.89 -1.64
C THR A 163 -13.01 3.70 -2.12
N ALA A 164 -12.58 3.05 -3.20
CA ALA A 164 -13.01 1.70 -3.53
C ALA A 164 -11.81 0.74 -3.41
N ALA A 165 -11.96 -0.33 -2.66
CA ALA A 165 -10.91 -1.31 -2.40
C ALA A 165 -11.39 -2.74 -2.67
N PHE A 166 -10.75 -3.45 -3.59
CA PHE A 166 -11.15 -4.78 -4.01
C PHE A 166 -9.99 -5.73 -3.89
N TRP A 167 -10.18 -6.88 -3.27
CA TRP A 167 -9.11 -7.87 -3.21
C TRP A 167 -9.61 -9.27 -3.46
N VAL A 168 -8.72 -10.05 -4.06
CA VAL A 168 -8.88 -11.50 -4.19
C VAL A 168 -7.57 -12.18 -3.81
N TYR A 169 -7.69 -13.31 -3.13
CA TYR A 169 -6.61 -14.26 -3.04
C TYR A 169 -6.79 -15.37 -4.08
N SER A 170 -5.66 -15.78 -4.64
CA SER A 170 -5.56 -16.75 -5.73
C SER A 170 -5.52 -18.19 -5.20
N GLU A 171 -5.12 -19.12 -6.05
CA GLU A 171 -4.88 -20.51 -5.67
C GLU A 171 -3.83 -20.63 -4.55
N PHE A 172 -4.04 -21.57 -3.63
CA PHE A 172 -3.13 -21.73 -2.50
C PHE A 172 -1.76 -22.24 -2.95
N ARG A 173 -0.76 -22.00 -2.11
CA ARG A 173 0.63 -22.45 -2.26
C ARG A 173 1.09 -23.13 -0.99
N LEU A 174 2.04 -24.05 -1.13
CA LEU A 174 2.70 -24.73 -0.02
C LEU A 174 4.17 -24.27 -0.02
N PRO A 175 4.54 -23.23 0.76
CA PRO A 175 5.89 -22.67 0.72
C PRO A 175 6.99 -23.69 1.06
N GLU A 176 6.68 -24.69 1.90
CA GLU A 176 7.59 -25.79 2.23
C GLU A 176 7.73 -26.84 1.10
N HIS A 177 6.84 -26.78 0.10
CA HIS A 177 6.76 -27.72 -1.02
C HIS A 177 6.52 -27.02 -2.37
N PRO A 178 7.38 -26.07 -2.78
CA PRO A 178 7.14 -25.24 -3.97
C PRO A 178 7.07 -26.05 -5.28
N HIS A 179 7.74 -27.20 -5.32
CA HIS A 179 7.69 -28.16 -6.44
C HIS A 179 6.29 -28.75 -6.69
N LEU A 180 5.35 -28.64 -5.74
CA LEU A 180 3.97 -29.09 -5.88
C LEU A 180 3.05 -28.06 -6.54
N THR A 181 3.54 -26.85 -6.83
CA THR A 181 2.73 -25.78 -7.40
C THR A 181 2.06 -26.20 -8.72
N SER A 182 2.80 -26.79 -9.65
CA SER A 182 2.22 -27.27 -10.92
C SER A 182 1.15 -28.34 -10.73
N PHE A 183 1.30 -29.19 -9.71
CA PHE A 183 0.33 -30.22 -9.37
C PHE A 183 -0.95 -29.62 -8.78
N ILE A 184 -0.84 -28.61 -7.92
CA ILE A 184 -1.97 -27.86 -7.38
C ILE A 184 -2.72 -27.13 -8.51
N THR A 185 -1.97 -26.49 -9.42
CA THR A 185 -2.52 -25.79 -10.57
C THR A 185 -3.25 -26.73 -11.53
N GLU A 186 -2.70 -27.91 -11.84
CA GLU A 186 -3.37 -28.88 -12.71
C GLU A 186 -4.69 -29.38 -12.09
N TYR A 187 -4.73 -29.65 -10.79
CA TYR A 187 -5.98 -30.03 -10.12
C TYR A 187 -7.04 -28.93 -10.20
N SER A 188 -6.64 -27.68 -9.98
CA SER A 188 -7.55 -26.54 -9.87
C SER A 188 -7.96 -25.98 -11.24
N GLN A 189 -7.06 -25.97 -12.22
CA GLN A 189 -7.18 -25.25 -13.49
C GLN A 189 -6.94 -26.12 -14.74
N GLY A 190 -6.68 -27.42 -14.58
CA GLY A 190 -6.51 -28.36 -15.69
C GLY A 190 -7.72 -28.42 -16.63
N ASN A 191 -7.53 -28.97 -17.82
CA ASN A 191 -8.59 -28.99 -18.85
C ASN A 191 -9.40 -30.29 -18.86
N ASP A 192 -8.95 -31.33 -18.15
CA ASP A 192 -9.65 -32.62 -18.09
C ASP A 192 -10.77 -32.57 -17.05
N ALA A 193 -12.03 -32.66 -17.51
CA ALA A 193 -13.20 -32.56 -16.64
C ALA A 193 -13.34 -33.70 -15.62
N GLN A 194 -12.68 -34.84 -15.82
CA GLN A 194 -12.69 -35.98 -14.89
C GLN A 194 -11.54 -35.92 -13.88
N LEU A 195 -10.41 -35.32 -14.27
CA LEU A 195 -9.19 -35.28 -13.46
C LEU A 195 -8.90 -33.94 -12.79
N SER A 196 -9.67 -32.89 -13.13
CA SER A 196 -9.47 -31.54 -12.59
C SER A 196 -10.80 -30.81 -12.32
N LEU A 197 -10.70 -29.72 -11.57
CA LEU A 197 -11.80 -28.79 -11.30
C LEU A 197 -11.93 -27.68 -12.36
N GLY A 198 -10.96 -27.53 -13.27
CA GLY A 198 -10.90 -26.44 -14.25
C GLY A 198 -12.22 -26.22 -15.01
N PRO A 199 -12.77 -27.26 -15.67
CA PRO A 199 -14.03 -27.14 -16.43
C PRO A 199 -15.28 -26.88 -15.57
N HIS A 200 -15.15 -26.96 -14.24
CA HIS A 200 -16.26 -26.82 -13.29
C HIS A 200 -16.30 -25.44 -12.63
N TRP A 201 -15.27 -24.60 -12.80
CA TRP A 201 -15.31 -23.21 -12.35
C TRP A 201 -16.28 -22.35 -13.17
N GLU A 202 -16.92 -21.38 -12.53
CA GLU A 202 -17.71 -20.35 -13.22
C GLU A 202 -16.75 -19.34 -13.91
N PRO A 203 -17.15 -18.68 -15.02
CA PRO A 203 -16.26 -17.85 -15.85
C PRO A 203 -15.49 -16.74 -15.12
N GLY A 204 -16.08 -16.14 -14.08
CA GLY A 204 -15.42 -15.13 -13.24
C GLY A 204 -14.13 -15.62 -12.57
N ARG A 205 -13.91 -16.95 -12.48
CA ARG A 205 -12.66 -17.51 -11.97
C ARG A 205 -11.44 -17.09 -12.79
N ALA A 206 -11.58 -16.86 -14.10
CA ALA A 206 -10.47 -16.41 -14.94
C ALA A 206 -9.93 -15.04 -14.47
N ILE A 207 -10.83 -14.11 -14.15
CA ILE A 207 -10.49 -12.77 -13.63
C ILE A 207 -9.74 -12.87 -12.30
N LEU A 208 -10.16 -13.78 -11.41
CA LEU A 208 -9.49 -14.04 -10.14
C LEU A 208 -8.08 -14.62 -10.37
N ASN A 209 -7.95 -15.62 -11.24
CA ASN A 209 -6.67 -16.26 -11.53
C ASN A 209 -5.69 -15.27 -12.20
N ASN A 210 -6.22 -14.30 -12.94
CA ASN A 210 -5.44 -13.20 -13.51
C ASN A 210 -5.30 -11.99 -12.56
N HIS A 211 -5.43 -12.20 -11.25
CA HIS A 211 -5.13 -11.20 -10.22
C HIS A 211 -5.87 -9.86 -10.42
N LEU A 212 -7.11 -9.92 -10.91
CA LEU A 212 -7.96 -8.76 -11.22
C LEU A 212 -7.45 -7.86 -12.35
N LEU A 213 -6.41 -8.27 -13.09
CA LEU A 213 -5.89 -7.50 -14.23
C LEU A 213 -6.90 -7.38 -15.38
N ASP A 214 -7.88 -8.28 -15.46
CA ASP A 214 -8.97 -8.21 -16.45
C ASP A 214 -10.04 -7.16 -16.10
N ILE A 215 -10.02 -6.60 -14.88
CA ILE A 215 -10.88 -5.47 -14.51
C ILE A 215 -10.30 -4.22 -15.16
N LYS A 216 -11.00 -3.72 -16.17
CA LYS A 216 -10.66 -2.46 -16.84
C LYS A 216 -10.72 -1.30 -15.85
N ASP A 217 -9.78 -0.38 -16.00
CA ASP A 217 -9.81 0.88 -15.29
C ASP A 217 -11.11 1.64 -15.59
N PRO A 218 -11.67 2.37 -14.60
CA PRO A 218 -12.86 3.16 -14.79
C PRO A 218 -12.64 4.23 -15.87
N PRO A 219 -13.65 4.52 -16.72
CA PRO A 219 -13.46 5.41 -17.86
C PRO A 219 -13.33 6.90 -17.48
N SER A 220 -13.87 7.33 -16.34
CA SER A 220 -13.85 8.73 -15.86
C SER A 220 -14.33 8.82 -14.41
N GLY A 221 -13.97 9.91 -13.71
CA GLY A 221 -14.47 10.21 -12.37
C GLY A 221 -13.74 9.48 -11.24
N TRP A 222 -12.54 8.97 -11.53
CA TRP A 222 -11.67 8.28 -10.61
C TRP A 222 -10.23 8.74 -10.79
N ASP A 223 -9.52 8.84 -9.68
CA ASP A 223 -8.12 9.18 -9.59
C ASP A 223 -7.36 7.99 -8.97
N ASP A 224 -6.05 7.90 -9.23
CA ASP A 224 -5.11 7.05 -8.46
C ASP A 224 -5.53 5.57 -8.36
N VAL A 225 -5.82 4.93 -9.50
CA VAL A 225 -6.13 3.49 -9.54
C VAL A 225 -4.84 2.70 -9.42
N THR A 226 -4.62 2.11 -8.24
CA THR A 226 -3.40 1.39 -7.89
C THR A 226 -3.68 -0.10 -7.68
N ARG A 227 -2.75 -0.94 -8.15
CA ARG A 227 -2.81 -2.41 -7.99
C ARG A 227 -1.59 -2.87 -7.20
N ILE A 228 -1.82 -3.64 -6.14
CA ILE A 228 -0.82 -4.12 -5.19
C ILE A 228 -0.89 -5.65 -5.14
N PHE A 229 0.26 -6.31 -5.24
CA PHE A 229 0.35 -7.76 -5.33
C PHE A 229 1.14 -8.32 -4.13
N PHE A 230 0.45 -8.96 -3.20
CA PHE A 230 1.05 -9.68 -2.07
C PHE A 230 1.24 -11.15 -2.44
N THR A 231 2.16 -11.39 -3.36
CA THR A 231 2.32 -12.69 -4.01
C THR A 231 3.64 -13.38 -3.75
N GLY A 232 4.60 -12.72 -3.11
CA GLY A 232 5.97 -13.18 -3.03
C GLY A 232 6.49 -13.62 -4.41
N ASP A 233 7.29 -14.67 -4.43
CA ASP A 233 7.91 -15.18 -5.66
C ASP A 233 7.02 -16.17 -6.44
N HIS A 234 5.73 -16.31 -6.08
CA HIS A 234 4.84 -17.28 -6.70
C HIS A 234 4.43 -16.93 -8.14
N TYR A 235 4.63 -15.68 -8.56
CA TYR A 235 4.25 -15.19 -9.90
C TYR A 235 5.27 -14.18 -10.45
N GLU A 236 6.17 -14.65 -11.32
CA GLU A 236 7.27 -13.85 -11.89
C GLU A 236 6.82 -12.69 -12.79
N ASN A 237 5.59 -12.75 -13.34
CA ASN A 237 5.09 -11.77 -14.30
C ASN A 237 4.35 -10.59 -13.66
N LEU A 238 4.18 -10.57 -12.33
CA LEU A 238 3.52 -9.47 -11.64
C LEU A 238 4.55 -8.38 -11.28
N PRO A 239 4.21 -7.09 -11.46
CA PRO A 239 5.12 -6.01 -11.13
C PRO A 239 5.25 -5.86 -9.61
N GLN A 240 6.48 -5.71 -9.14
CA GLN A 240 6.82 -5.37 -7.75
C GLN A 240 6.08 -6.22 -6.69
N PRO A 241 6.22 -7.56 -6.71
CA PRO A 241 5.52 -8.41 -5.76
C PRO A 241 5.99 -8.14 -4.32
N LEU A 242 5.03 -7.91 -3.43
CA LEU A 242 5.24 -7.83 -1.99
C LEU A 242 5.14 -9.23 -1.35
N PRO A 243 5.71 -9.43 -0.14
CA PRO A 243 5.58 -10.69 0.59
C PRO A 243 4.12 -11.14 0.77
N VAL A 244 3.91 -12.46 0.82
CA VAL A 244 2.57 -13.03 1.04
C VAL A 244 2.06 -12.69 2.44
N VAL A 245 0.95 -11.96 2.52
CA VAL A 245 0.33 -11.58 3.80
C VAL A 245 -0.74 -12.56 4.28
N MET A 246 -1.38 -13.29 3.36
CA MET A 246 -2.38 -14.31 3.70
C MET A 246 -1.72 -15.68 3.81
N GLN A 247 -1.49 -16.12 5.04
CA GLN A 247 -0.88 -17.41 5.31
C GLN A 247 -1.39 -18.03 6.61
N ARG A 248 -1.36 -19.35 6.71
CA ARG A 248 -1.83 -20.09 7.88
C ARG A 248 -1.20 -21.48 7.96
N SER A 249 -0.78 -21.88 9.15
CA SER A 249 -0.54 -23.29 9.47
C SER A 249 -1.87 -23.99 9.74
N MET A 250 -2.11 -25.12 9.06
CA MET A 250 -3.26 -25.97 9.35
C MET A 250 -2.97 -27.46 9.14
N PRO A 251 -3.74 -28.38 9.74
CA PRO A 251 -3.62 -29.79 9.45
C PRO A 251 -3.98 -30.15 8.00
N TRP A 252 -3.43 -31.24 7.48
CA TRP A 252 -3.90 -31.84 6.21
C TRP A 252 -5.40 -32.21 6.26
N GLY A 253 -5.85 -32.76 7.40
CA GLY A 253 -7.28 -32.87 7.73
C GLY A 253 -8.06 -34.00 7.04
N ILE A 254 -7.39 -34.97 6.43
CA ILE A 254 -8.02 -36.18 5.91
C ILE A 254 -7.22 -37.42 6.28
N ASN A 255 -7.88 -38.41 6.89
CA ASN A 255 -7.33 -39.75 6.99
C ASN A 255 -7.74 -40.53 5.73
N LEU A 256 -6.76 -40.86 4.89
CA LEU A 256 -6.99 -41.50 3.59
C LEU A 256 -7.02 -43.03 3.68
N SER A 257 -7.20 -43.57 4.88
CA SER A 257 -7.46 -45.00 5.09
C SER A 257 -8.75 -45.40 4.35
N PRO A 258 -8.81 -46.60 3.72
CA PRO A 258 -9.94 -47.02 2.89
C PRO A 258 -11.32 -46.97 3.57
N ASP A 259 -11.35 -47.18 4.89
CA ASP A 259 -12.60 -47.25 5.68
C ASP A 259 -12.97 -45.92 6.37
N HIS A 260 -12.17 -44.86 6.20
CA HIS A 260 -12.45 -43.58 6.83
C HIS A 260 -13.57 -42.83 6.09
N PRO A 261 -14.62 -42.35 6.79
CA PRO A 261 -15.68 -41.58 6.16
C PRO A 261 -15.15 -40.29 5.53
N ILE A 262 -15.57 -40.01 4.30
CA ILE A 262 -15.14 -38.80 3.59
C ILE A 262 -15.73 -37.50 4.18
N ASP A 263 -16.88 -37.62 4.84
CA ASP A 263 -17.59 -36.52 5.48
C ASP A 263 -17.07 -36.23 6.90
N ASP A 264 -16.14 -37.03 7.42
CA ASP A 264 -15.40 -36.70 8.64
C ASP A 264 -14.34 -35.63 8.31
N ILE A 265 -14.77 -34.37 8.40
CA ILE A 265 -13.97 -33.21 7.97
C ILE A 265 -13.56 -32.41 9.21
N PRO A 266 -12.38 -32.68 9.81
CA PRO A 266 -11.75 -31.79 10.76
C PRO A 266 -11.65 -30.38 10.17
N SER A 267 -12.14 -29.38 10.89
CA SER A 267 -12.06 -27.97 10.48
C SER A 267 -11.51 -27.13 11.62
N PRO A 268 -10.58 -26.21 11.36
CA PRO A 268 -9.99 -25.87 10.05
C PRO A 268 -8.88 -26.84 9.62
N SER A 269 -8.80 -27.13 8.32
CA SER A 269 -7.78 -27.99 7.70
C SER A 269 -7.73 -27.78 6.18
N LEU A 270 -6.66 -28.25 5.51
CA LEU A 270 -6.54 -28.16 4.05
C LEU A 270 -7.66 -28.93 3.35
N HIS A 271 -8.04 -30.11 3.87
CA HIS A 271 -9.20 -30.86 3.37
C HIS A 271 -10.50 -30.06 3.48
N SER A 272 -10.78 -29.49 4.65
CA SER A 272 -11.99 -28.67 4.87
C SER A 272 -12.02 -27.45 3.95
N TYR A 273 -10.87 -26.82 3.69
CA TYR A 273 -10.74 -25.70 2.75
C TYR A 273 -11.10 -26.11 1.32
N LEU A 274 -10.55 -27.21 0.80
CA LEU A 274 -10.85 -27.71 -0.54
C LEU A 274 -12.35 -28.03 -0.71
N ARG A 275 -13.01 -28.52 0.35
CA ARG A 275 -14.45 -28.81 0.37
C ARG A 275 -15.32 -27.56 0.19
N THR A 276 -14.77 -26.36 0.38
CA THR A 276 -15.51 -25.10 0.17
C THR A 276 -15.51 -24.61 -1.28
N PHE A 277 -14.80 -25.27 -2.20
CA PHE A 277 -14.65 -24.80 -3.57
C PHE A 277 -15.98 -24.95 -4.32
N SER A 278 -16.43 -23.88 -4.99
CA SER A 278 -17.66 -23.93 -5.80
C SER A 278 -17.53 -24.91 -6.97
N ALA A 279 -16.34 -25.01 -7.58
CA ALA A 279 -16.08 -25.99 -8.63
C ALA A 279 -16.15 -27.44 -8.15
N LEU A 280 -15.76 -27.74 -6.91
CA LEU A 280 -15.88 -29.09 -6.37
C LEU A 280 -17.35 -29.52 -6.22
N HIS A 281 -18.22 -28.60 -5.79
CA HIS A 281 -19.66 -28.86 -5.73
C HIS A 281 -20.23 -29.17 -7.12
N ARG A 282 -19.84 -28.39 -8.14
CA ARG A 282 -20.26 -28.59 -9.53
C ARG A 282 -19.69 -29.89 -10.13
N TYR A 283 -18.45 -30.23 -9.78
CA TYR A 283 -17.85 -31.51 -10.15
C TYR A 283 -18.68 -32.67 -9.60
N HIS A 284 -19.07 -32.67 -8.32
CA HIS A 284 -19.89 -33.73 -7.75
C HIS A 284 -21.31 -33.80 -8.32
N GLU A 285 -21.89 -32.68 -8.76
CA GLU A 285 -23.14 -32.68 -9.53
C GLU A 285 -22.97 -33.39 -10.89
N ALA A 286 -21.82 -33.20 -11.55
CA ALA A 286 -21.51 -33.82 -12.84
C ALA A 286 -21.05 -35.29 -12.72
N PHE A 287 -20.39 -35.65 -11.62
CA PHE A 287 -19.79 -36.96 -11.36
C PHE A 287 -20.20 -37.52 -9.98
N PRO A 288 -21.50 -37.79 -9.74
CA PRO A 288 -21.98 -38.24 -8.43
C PRO A 288 -21.41 -39.60 -8.01
N ASP A 289 -21.10 -40.48 -8.97
CA ASP A 289 -20.46 -41.79 -8.72
C ASP A 289 -19.02 -41.68 -8.20
N ASP A 290 -18.36 -40.53 -8.43
CA ASP A 290 -17.02 -40.23 -7.91
C ASP A 290 -17.10 -40.09 -6.37
N LEU A 291 -17.98 -39.20 -5.91
CA LEU A 291 -18.25 -38.99 -4.48
C LEU A 291 -18.76 -40.26 -3.78
N ALA A 292 -19.62 -41.05 -4.44
CA ALA A 292 -20.20 -42.28 -3.87
C ALA A 292 -19.16 -43.36 -3.54
N LYS A 293 -17.95 -43.29 -4.11
CA LYS A 293 -16.83 -44.20 -3.84
C LYS A 293 -15.98 -43.79 -2.64
N GLY A 294 -16.37 -42.74 -1.90
CA GLY A 294 -15.70 -42.30 -0.68
C GLY A 294 -14.25 -41.88 -0.93
N THR A 295 -13.37 -42.08 0.07
CA THR A 295 -11.97 -41.61 0.02
C THR A 295 -11.17 -42.16 -1.17
N ASN A 296 -11.53 -43.35 -1.69
CA ASN A 296 -10.85 -43.95 -2.84
C ASN A 296 -11.25 -43.33 -4.17
N GLY A 297 -12.46 -42.78 -4.24
CA GLY A 297 -13.03 -42.32 -5.50
C GLY A 297 -13.45 -40.87 -5.52
N ASP A 298 -13.37 -40.09 -4.46
CA ASP A 298 -13.62 -38.65 -4.53
C ASP A 298 -12.40 -37.87 -5.04
N ILE A 299 -12.60 -36.91 -5.94
CA ILE A 299 -11.52 -36.16 -6.58
C ILE A 299 -10.66 -35.37 -5.59
N ALA A 300 -11.25 -34.74 -4.56
CA ALA A 300 -10.50 -33.98 -3.57
C ALA A 300 -9.66 -34.92 -2.67
N ALA A 301 -10.20 -36.09 -2.32
CA ALA A 301 -9.47 -37.12 -1.58
C ALA A 301 -8.33 -37.73 -2.41
N ARG A 302 -8.56 -37.99 -3.72
CA ARG A 302 -7.50 -38.43 -4.64
C ARG A 302 -6.39 -37.40 -4.77
N PHE A 303 -6.75 -36.12 -4.92
CA PHE A 303 -5.81 -35.02 -4.99
C PHE A 303 -4.98 -34.92 -3.71
N LEU A 304 -5.61 -34.87 -2.53
CA LEU A 304 -4.91 -34.83 -1.25
C LEU A 304 -4.00 -36.04 -1.05
N ARG A 305 -4.43 -37.24 -1.46
CA ARG A 305 -3.56 -38.45 -1.39
C ARG A 305 -2.28 -38.27 -2.18
N GLN A 306 -2.37 -37.77 -3.41
CA GLN A 306 -1.21 -37.55 -4.26
C GLN A 306 -0.34 -36.40 -3.73
N LEU A 307 -0.98 -35.30 -3.27
CA LEU A 307 -0.30 -34.15 -2.71
C LEU A 307 0.49 -34.54 -1.44
N MET A 308 -0.15 -35.25 -0.50
CA MET A 308 0.49 -35.79 0.70
C MET A 308 1.62 -36.77 0.35
N ALA A 309 1.42 -37.67 -0.62
CA ALA A 309 2.44 -38.62 -1.03
C ALA A 309 3.70 -37.92 -1.58
N HIS A 310 3.54 -36.91 -2.44
CA HIS A 310 4.67 -36.14 -2.96
C HIS A 310 5.33 -35.26 -1.89
N ALA A 311 4.55 -34.77 -0.92
CA ALA A 311 5.05 -34.08 0.28
C ALA A 311 5.64 -35.03 1.33
N GLN A 312 5.66 -36.35 1.10
CA GLN A 312 6.14 -37.39 2.01
C GLN A 312 5.38 -37.46 3.35
N ILE A 313 4.10 -37.09 3.33
CA ILE A 313 3.19 -37.12 4.47
C ILE A 313 2.43 -38.45 4.51
N PRO A 314 2.41 -39.17 5.65
CA PRO A 314 1.69 -40.44 5.77
C PRO A 314 0.18 -40.29 5.52
N ALA A 315 -0.41 -41.22 4.75
CA ALA A 315 -1.84 -41.19 4.43
C ALA A 315 -2.79 -41.57 5.61
N GLY A 316 -2.23 -41.98 6.75
CA GLY A 316 -2.99 -42.40 7.93
C GLY A 316 -3.27 -41.28 8.93
N PRO A 317 -3.81 -41.61 10.11
CA PRO A 317 -4.16 -40.62 11.15
C PRO A 317 -3.02 -39.69 11.53
N SER A 318 -1.78 -40.19 11.57
CA SER A 318 -0.61 -39.40 11.94
C SER A 318 -0.23 -38.32 10.93
N GLY A 319 -0.52 -38.50 9.63
CA GLY A 319 -0.31 -37.45 8.64
C GLY A 319 -1.50 -36.52 8.51
N ALA A 320 -2.72 -37.01 8.77
CA ALA A 320 -3.92 -36.17 8.81
C ALA A 320 -3.81 -35.01 9.82
N THR A 321 -3.10 -35.24 10.93
CA THR A 321 -2.86 -34.25 12.00
C THR A 321 -1.56 -33.46 11.83
N GLN A 322 -0.73 -33.78 10.83
CA GLN A 322 0.46 -32.97 10.56
C GLN A 322 0.04 -31.61 10.01
N GLU A 323 0.68 -30.58 10.54
CA GLU A 323 0.52 -29.21 10.08
C GLU A 323 1.25 -29.00 8.75
N VAL A 324 0.68 -28.15 7.91
CA VAL A 324 1.32 -27.65 6.70
C VAL A 324 1.08 -26.15 6.63
N GLN A 325 2.14 -25.39 6.32
CA GLN A 325 1.99 -23.97 6.03
C GLN A 325 1.34 -23.80 4.66
N VAL A 326 0.28 -23.00 4.63
CA VAL A 326 -0.47 -22.66 3.42
C VAL A 326 -0.43 -21.17 3.21
N GLU A 327 -0.09 -20.76 2.00
CA GLU A 327 -0.08 -19.37 1.55
C GLU A 327 -1.17 -19.14 0.51
N TRP A 328 -1.75 -17.95 0.50
CA TRP A 328 -2.65 -17.50 -0.54
C TRP A 328 -2.15 -16.18 -1.11
N PRO A 329 -1.51 -16.19 -2.29
CA PRO A 329 -1.10 -14.96 -2.97
C PRO A 329 -2.31 -14.07 -3.24
N LEU A 330 -2.20 -12.78 -2.95
CA LEU A 330 -3.33 -11.83 -2.99
C LEU A 330 -3.06 -10.65 -3.93
N ALA A 331 -4.10 -10.22 -4.63
CA ALA A 331 -4.12 -8.97 -5.39
C ALA A 331 -5.13 -8.01 -4.75
N LEU A 332 -4.72 -6.75 -4.59
CA LEU A 332 -5.51 -5.64 -4.09
C LEU A 332 -5.56 -4.54 -5.15
N VAL A 333 -6.76 -4.06 -5.46
CA VAL A 333 -7.01 -2.88 -6.29
C VAL A 333 -7.60 -1.82 -5.38
N VAL A 334 -7.01 -0.63 -5.37
CA VAL A 334 -7.54 0.55 -4.69
C VAL A 334 -7.72 1.68 -5.68
N ALA A 335 -8.78 2.45 -5.52
CA ALA A 335 -9.08 3.59 -6.37
C ALA A 335 -9.74 4.70 -5.55
N ARG A 336 -9.43 5.95 -5.88
CA ARG A 336 -10.03 7.14 -5.28
C ARG A 336 -11.09 7.68 -6.21
N ASN A 337 -12.30 7.93 -5.70
CA ASN A 337 -13.31 8.67 -6.44
C ASN A 337 -12.82 10.11 -6.63
N GLN A 338 -13.18 10.74 -7.75
CA GLN A 338 -12.81 12.12 -8.06
C GLN A 338 -12.96 13.06 -6.86
N LEU A 339 -12.11 14.08 -6.81
CA LEU A 339 -12.22 15.17 -5.85
C LEU A 339 -13.31 16.17 -6.26
N ASP A 340 -13.77 16.99 -5.33
CA ASP A 340 -14.72 18.07 -5.63
C ASP A 340 -13.99 19.24 -6.30
N HIS A 341 -14.01 19.28 -7.64
CA HIS A 341 -13.45 20.40 -8.41
C HIS A 341 -14.21 21.73 -8.22
N GLY A 342 -15.33 21.72 -7.50
CA GLY A 342 -15.98 22.94 -6.99
C GLY A 342 -15.32 23.52 -5.74
N ASP A 343 -14.44 22.77 -5.07
CA ASP A 343 -13.74 23.21 -3.86
C ASP A 343 -12.70 24.29 -4.20
N PRO A 344 -12.78 25.50 -3.61
CA PRO A 344 -11.86 26.60 -3.90
C PRO A 344 -10.41 26.28 -3.48
N TRP A 345 -10.20 25.43 -2.49
CA TRP A 345 -8.86 25.01 -2.03
C TRP A 345 -8.23 24.00 -2.98
N LEU A 346 -9.04 23.12 -3.59
CA LEU A 346 -8.55 22.26 -4.65
C LEU A 346 -8.14 23.08 -5.87
N GLN A 347 -8.99 24.00 -6.31
CA GLN A 347 -8.67 24.89 -7.44
C GLN A 347 -7.40 25.71 -7.18
N ARG A 348 -7.21 26.17 -5.95
CA ARG A 348 -6.00 26.90 -5.56
C ARG A 348 -4.76 25.99 -5.55
N SER A 349 -4.89 24.75 -5.05
CA SER A 349 -3.82 23.75 -5.11
C SER A 349 -3.43 23.43 -6.56
N GLU A 350 -4.41 23.18 -7.43
CA GLU A 350 -4.19 22.93 -8.85
C GLU A 350 -3.55 24.15 -9.56
N ASP A 351 -3.89 25.38 -9.16
CA ASP A 351 -3.24 26.59 -9.67
C ASP A 351 -1.77 26.70 -9.26
N LEU A 352 -1.47 26.45 -7.98
CA LEU A 352 -0.11 26.41 -7.46
C LEU A 352 0.71 25.35 -8.19
N ASP A 353 0.15 24.14 -8.39
CA ASP A 353 0.81 23.07 -9.13
C ASP A 353 1.10 23.44 -10.59
N ARG A 354 0.18 24.13 -11.27
CA ARG A 354 0.43 24.63 -12.64
C ARG A 354 1.57 25.64 -12.68
N ARG A 355 1.65 26.54 -11.70
CA ARG A 355 2.71 27.55 -11.60
C ARG A 355 4.07 26.91 -11.31
N ILE A 356 4.13 25.95 -10.38
CA ILE A 356 5.34 25.18 -10.06
C ILE A 356 5.81 24.38 -11.28
N ASN A 357 4.89 23.67 -11.94
CA ASN A 357 5.22 22.91 -13.16
C ASN A 357 5.73 23.78 -14.31
N ALA A 358 5.27 25.03 -14.41
CA ALA A 358 5.79 25.97 -15.40
C ALA A 358 7.26 26.33 -15.14
N VAL A 359 7.65 26.54 -13.88
CA VAL A 359 9.05 26.77 -13.48
C VAL A 359 9.90 25.54 -13.78
N LYS A 360 9.43 24.36 -13.38
CA LYS A 360 10.10 23.07 -13.63
C LYS A 360 10.33 22.82 -15.13
N THR A 361 9.27 22.94 -15.93
CA THR A 361 9.35 22.72 -17.39
C THR A 361 10.34 23.68 -18.04
N ALA A 362 10.40 24.93 -17.59
CA ALA A 362 11.36 25.92 -18.09
C ALA A 362 12.80 25.53 -17.75
N TYR A 363 13.06 25.04 -16.54
CA TYR A 363 14.36 24.53 -16.12
C TYR A 363 14.78 23.28 -16.91
N GLU A 364 13.92 22.26 -16.99
CA GLU A 364 14.20 21.01 -17.73
C GLU A 364 14.50 21.25 -19.22
N ALA A 365 13.73 22.15 -19.86
CA ALA A 365 13.96 22.53 -21.25
C ALA A 365 15.28 23.28 -21.47
N HIS A 366 15.84 23.90 -20.42
CA HIS A 366 17.17 24.49 -20.45
C HIS A 366 18.25 23.41 -20.29
N VAL A 367 18.10 22.52 -19.30
CA VAL A 367 19.03 21.42 -19.03
C VAL A 367 19.20 20.52 -20.27
N GLN A 368 18.10 20.14 -20.94
CA GLN A 368 18.16 19.29 -22.14
C GLN A 368 18.87 19.93 -23.34
N LYS A 369 19.00 21.28 -23.39
CA LYS A 369 19.71 21.99 -24.48
C LYS A 369 21.21 22.11 -24.24
N SER A 370 21.65 21.86 -23.02
CA SER A 370 23.04 21.95 -22.61
C SER A 370 23.76 20.62 -22.90
N SER A 371 24.60 20.58 -23.94
CA SER A 371 25.12 19.33 -24.52
C SER A 371 26.41 18.77 -23.90
N ASP A 372 26.93 19.37 -22.83
CA ASP A 372 28.19 18.94 -22.18
C ASP A 372 28.00 18.88 -20.65
N SER A 373 27.60 17.71 -20.14
CA SER A 373 27.41 17.46 -18.69
C SER A 373 28.71 17.32 -17.89
N ASP A 374 29.85 17.31 -18.57
CA ASP A 374 31.15 16.99 -17.94
C ASP A 374 31.95 18.27 -17.61
N GLN A 375 31.44 19.45 -17.98
CA GLN A 375 32.07 20.73 -17.69
C GLN A 375 31.46 21.38 -16.46
N VAL A 376 32.30 21.70 -15.48
CA VAL A 376 31.82 22.28 -14.22
C VAL A 376 31.32 23.69 -14.32
N GLU A 377 31.81 24.49 -15.26
CA GLU A 377 31.20 25.80 -15.52
C GLU A 377 29.73 25.65 -15.95
N GLU A 378 29.41 24.63 -16.75
CA GLU A 378 28.06 24.33 -17.16
C GLU A 378 27.23 23.71 -16.03
N ASN A 379 27.81 22.85 -15.19
CA ASN A 379 27.12 22.28 -14.03
C ASN A 379 26.89 23.29 -12.89
N THR A 380 27.84 24.20 -12.64
CA THR A 380 27.66 25.33 -11.72
C THR A 380 26.54 26.25 -12.20
N LYS A 381 26.45 26.50 -13.51
CA LYS A 381 25.34 27.26 -14.09
C LYS A 381 24.01 26.52 -13.97
N ARG A 382 23.99 25.19 -14.17
CA ARG A 382 22.79 24.37 -13.93
C ARG A 382 22.35 24.40 -12.48
N LEU A 383 23.28 24.30 -11.52
CA LEU A 383 22.92 24.40 -10.11
C LEU A 383 22.39 25.80 -9.77
N SER A 384 23.03 26.87 -10.23
CA SER A 384 22.54 28.23 -10.00
C SER A 384 21.13 28.44 -10.57
N GLN A 385 20.83 27.91 -11.75
CA GLN A 385 19.49 27.99 -12.34
C GLN A 385 18.48 27.11 -11.61
N TRP A 386 18.92 25.99 -11.06
CA TRP A 386 18.09 25.15 -10.21
C TRP A 386 17.77 25.85 -8.89
N GLN A 387 18.75 26.53 -8.28
CA GLN A 387 18.54 27.39 -7.10
C GLN A 387 17.53 28.49 -7.43
N ASP A 388 17.69 29.20 -8.56
CA ASP A 388 16.71 30.21 -9.00
C ASP A 388 15.29 29.61 -9.17
N ALA A 389 15.20 28.39 -9.70
CA ALA A 389 13.93 27.68 -9.86
C ALA A 389 13.32 27.28 -8.51
N GLN A 390 14.13 26.83 -7.55
CA GLN A 390 13.71 26.53 -6.20
C GLN A 390 13.27 27.78 -5.44
N ASP A 391 14.03 28.87 -5.50
CA ASP A 391 13.69 30.15 -4.88
C ASP A 391 12.36 30.67 -5.43
N ALA A 392 12.14 30.53 -6.74
CA ALA A 392 10.87 30.86 -7.36
C ALA A 392 9.73 30.00 -6.81
N VAL A 393 9.90 28.69 -6.68
CA VAL A 393 8.90 27.77 -6.11
C VAL A 393 8.64 28.09 -4.63
N ALA A 394 9.68 28.28 -3.83
CA ALA A 394 9.61 28.66 -2.43
C ALA A 394 8.82 29.94 -2.27
N ALA A 395 9.14 31.00 -3.03
CA ALA A 395 8.41 32.26 -2.99
C ALA A 395 6.90 32.06 -3.27
N MET A 396 6.51 31.16 -4.16
CA MET A 396 5.09 30.84 -4.41
C MET A 396 4.43 30.16 -3.20
N VAL A 397 5.11 29.15 -2.60
CA VAL A 397 4.60 28.41 -1.44
C VAL A 397 4.46 29.32 -0.22
N TYR A 398 5.49 30.12 0.08
CA TYR A 398 5.46 31.09 1.19
C TYR A 398 4.39 32.16 0.99
N GLN A 399 4.24 32.67 -0.24
CA GLN A 399 3.20 33.65 -0.54
C GLN A 399 1.80 33.05 -0.30
N ASP A 400 1.55 31.84 -0.79
CA ASP A 400 0.26 31.17 -0.57
C ASP A 400 0.02 30.90 0.93
N LEU A 401 1.04 30.48 1.67
CA LEU A 401 0.93 30.24 3.11
C LEU A 401 0.54 31.51 3.88
N ILE A 402 1.13 32.66 3.53
CA ILE A 402 0.78 33.97 4.10
C ILE A 402 -0.66 34.35 3.75
N GLU A 403 -1.05 34.21 2.48
CA GLU A 403 -2.40 34.57 2.02
C GLU A 403 -3.48 33.73 2.70
N VAL A 404 -3.23 32.43 2.85
CA VAL A 404 -4.16 31.48 3.47
C VAL A 404 -4.20 31.61 4.99
N SER A 405 -3.08 31.95 5.63
CA SER A 405 -3.04 32.19 7.08
C SER A 405 -3.89 33.40 7.49
N ASN A 406 -3.97 34.41 6.62
CA ASN A 406 -4.70 35.67 6.87
C ASN A 406 -6.17 35.66 6.39
N ALA A 407 -6.64 34.58 5.74
CA ALA A 407 -8.00 34.50 5.22
C ALA A 407 -9.05 34.34 6.34
N THR A 408 -10.10 35.19 6.34
CA THR A 408 -11.29 35.04 7.19
C THR A 408 -12.30 34.14 6.47
N LEU A 409 -12.81 33.08 7.10
CA LEU A 409 -13.58 32.03 6.41
C LEU A 409 -14.86 31.61 7.13
N GLU A 410 -15.82 31.15 6.33
CA GLU A 410 -17.01 30.44 6.80
C GLU A 410 -16.64 29.00 7.28
N PRO A 411 -17.36 28.42 8.26
CA PRO A 411 -17.01 27.13 8.86
C PRO A 411 -16.87 25.96 7.87
N GLU A 412 -17.66 25.93 6.80
CA GLU A 412 -17.61 24.87 5.77
C GLU A 412 -16.31 24.89 4.96
N GLN A 413 -15.68 26.07 4.81
CA GLN A 413 -14.41 26.23 4.09
C GLN A 413 -13.18 25.93 4.96
N ALA A 414 -13.37 25.78 6.27
CA ALA A 414 -12.28 25.59 7.22
C ALA A 414 -11.55 24.25 7.03
N ARG A 415 -12.25 23.16 6.68
CA ARG A 415 -11.61 21.84 6.50
C ARG A 415 -10.73 21.79 5.25
N GLY A 416 -11.22 22.29 4.12
CA GLY A 416 -10.44 22.38 2.88
C GLY A 416 -9.20 23.26 3.04
N ARG A 417 -9.31 24.36 3.80
CA ARG A 417 -8.16 25.19 4.17
C ARG A 417 -7.11 24.41 4.94
N VAL A 418 -7.48 23.70 6.00
CA VAL A 418 -6.51 22.98 6.84
C VAL A 418 -5.73 21.97 6.00
N ARG A 419 -6.40 21.26 5.09
CA ARG A 419 -5.75 20.33 4.15
C ARG A 419 -4.77 21.05 3.23
N TYR A 420 -5.19 22.16 2.63
CA TYR A 420 -4.32 22.93 1.74
C TYR A 420 -3.13 23.55 2.48
N VAL A 421 -3.32 24.05 3.71
CA VAL A 421 -2.22 24.48 4.59
C VAL A 421 -1.28 23.32 4.88
N GLY A 422 -1.81 22.11 5.13
CA GLY A 422 -0.97 20.91 5.27
C GLY A 422 -0.09 20.65 4.05
N ILE A 423 -0.65 20.78 2.83
CA ILE A 423 0.12 20.65 1.57
C ILE A 423 1.21 21.72 1.47
N LEU A 424 0.90 22.98 1.78
CA LEU A 424 1.90 24.06 1.79
C LEU A 424 2.97 23.79 2.85
N GLU A 425 2.56 23.25 3.99
CA GLU A 425 3.35 22.67 5.08
C GLU A 425 4.47 21.77 4.60
N GLU A 426 4.02 20.65 4.04
CA GLU A 426 4.86 19.59 3.50
C GLU A 426 5.81 20.10 2.41
N ARG A 427 5.32 20.98 1.54
CA ARG A 427 6.14 21.61 0.51
C ARG A 427 7.19 22.55 1.08
N ARG A 428 6.84 23.36 2.08
CA ARG A 428 7.79 24.25 2.77
C ARG A 428 8.91 23.43 3.41
N ALA A 429 8.55 22.41 4.20
CA ALA A 429 9.52 21.55 4.86
C ALA A 429 10.47 20.86 3.86
N THR A 430 9.93 20.41 2.71
CA THR A 430 10.77 19.79 1.68
C THR A 430 11.73 20.80 1.03
N LEU A 431 11.28 22.03 0.79
CA LEU A 431 12.11 23.09 0.22
C LEU A 431 13.20 23.58 1.20
N GLU A 432 12.87 23.67 2.49
CA GLU A 432 13.82 24.00 3.56
C GLU A 432 14.94 22.94 3.64
N TRP A 433 14.60 21.66 3.68
CA TRP A 433 15.58 20.57 3.67
C TRP A 433 16.50 20.60 2.44
N GLN A 434 15.94 20.87 1.26
CA GLN A 434 16.72 20.98 0.02
C GLN A 434 17.70 22.17 0.04
N SER A 435 17.30 23.29 0.65
CA SER A 435 18.18 24.46 0.83
C SER A 435 19.36 24.12 1.75
N ILE A 436 19.09 23.46 2.88
CA ILE A 436 20.12 23.02 3.85
C ILE A 436 21.12 22.07 3.18
N PHE A 437 20.65 21.10 2.42
CA PHE A 437 21.51 20.16 1.70
C PHE A 437 22.38 20.87 0.65
N THR A 438 21.83 21.86 -0.05
CA THR A 438 22.56 22.65 -1.04
C THR A 438 23.67 23.49 -0.39
N ALA A 439 23.38 24.13 0.75
CA ALA A 439 24.37 24.88 1.52
C ALA A 439 25.52 23.98 2.01
N ALA A 440 25.22 22.72 2.39
CA ALA A 440 26.21 21.73 2.75
C ALA A 440 27.11 21.34 1.56
N LEU A 441 26.55 21.17 0.35
CA LEU A 441 27.32 20.93 -0.87
C LEU A 441 28.22 22.10 -1.26
N ASP A 442 27.72 23.34 -1.18
CA ASP A 442 28.53 24.54 -1.49
C ASP A 442 29.68 24.71 -0.48
N THR A 443 29.43 24.39 0.80
CA THR A 443 30.46 24.33 1.83
C THR A 443 31.52 23.29 1.50
N ALA A 444 31.11 22.08 1.12
CA ALA A 444 32.01 21.00 0.72
C ALA A 444 32.92 21.38 -0.46
N VAL A 445 32.37 21.99 -1.51
CA VAL A 445 33.13 22.48 -2.67
C VAL A 445 34.12 23.56 -2.26
N THR A 446 33.67 24.56 -1.50
CA THR A 446 34.51 25.68 -1.04
C THR A 446 35.70 25.17 -0.22
N LEU A 447 35.48 24.21 0.67
CA LEU A 447 36.54 23.62 1.47
C LEU A 447 37.48 22.76 0.60
N ALA A 448 36.98 22.09 -0.44
CA ALA A 448 37.81 21.31 -1.34
C ALA A 448 38.74 22.21 -2.17
N ASP A 449 38.24 23.35 -2.66
CA ASP A 449 39.04 24.40 -3.30
C ASP A 449 40.15 24.91 -2.38
N GLN A 450 39.79 25.21 -1.12
CA GLN A 450 40.75 25.65 -0.12
C GLN A 450 41.86 24.62 0.10
N VAL A 451 41.50 23.34 0.25
CA VAL A 451 42.46 22.25 0.46
C VAL A 451 43.37 22.05 -0.74
N GLU A 452 42.85 22.20 -1.95
CA GLU A 452 43.67 22.13 -3.16
C GLU A 452 44.76 23.21 -3.16
N VAL A 453 44.43 24.43 -2.72
CA VAL A 453 45.39 25.53 -2.59
C VAL A 453 46.39 25.29 -1.45
N GLU A 454 45.95 24.71 -0.33
CA GLU A 454 46.77 24.46 0.86
C GLU A 454 47.76 23.29 0.68
N VAL A 455 47.29 22.17 0.11
CA VAL A 455 47.99 20.88 0.08
C VAL A 455 48.55 20.56 -1.32
N GLY A 456 47.93 21.08 -2.37
CA GLY A 456 48.25 20.75 -3.76
C GLY A 456 47.57 19.48 -4.25
N ARG A 457 47.35 19.38 -5.57
CA ARG A 457 46.63 18.25 -6.21
C ARG A 457 47.35 16.90 -6.12
N ASP A 458 48.68 16.91 -6.00
CA ASP A 458 49.50 15.69 -6.09
C ASP A 458 49.54 14.88 -4.77
N ASP A 459 49.14 15.47 -3.63
CA ASP A 459 49.12 14.79 -2.32
C ASP A 459 47.68 14.44 -1.89
N ILE A 460 47.17 13.38 -2.52
CA ILE A 460 45.78 12.95 -2.43
C ILE A 460 45.37 12.60 -0.99
N ASN A 461 46.18 11.80 -0.29
CA ASN A 461 45.86 11.34 1.07
C ASN A 461 45.83 12.49 2.07
N SER A 462 46.79 13.42 1.98
CA SER A 462 46.80 14.61 2.82
C SER A 462 45.62 15.53 2.47
N GLY A 463 45.25 15.62 1.20
CA GLY A 463 44.07 16.37 0.74
C GLY A 463 42.77 15.84 1.34
N VAL A 464 42.50 14.54 1.20
CA VAL A 464 41.30 13.90 1.78
C VAL A 464 41.25 14.09 3.30
N THR A 465 42.38 13.87 3.98
CA THR A 465 42.48 14.03 5.44
C THR A 465 42.19 15.47 5.87
N ARG A 466 42.76 16.45 5.18
CA ARG A 466 42.58 17.87 5.50
C ARG A 466 41.15 18.33 5.26
N TRP A 467 40.55 17.93 4.14
CA TRP A 467 39.17 18.26 3.80
C TRP A 467 38.18 17.68 4.82
N THR A 468 38.37 16.41 5.19
CA THR A 468 37.55 15.73 6.21
C THR A 468 37.63 16.47 7.55
N ALA A 469 38.83 16.92 7.95
CA ALA A 469 38.99 17.71 9.17
C ALA A 469 38.24 19.05 9.12
N LEU A 470 38.31 19.79 8.01
CA LEU A 470 37.61 21.06 7.83
C LEU A 470 36.08 20.88 7.82
N MET A 471 35.57 19.82 7.18
CA MET A 471 34.15 19.47 7.25
C MET A 471 33.72 19.14 8.69
N GLY A 472 34.55 18.39 9.42
CA GLY A 472 34.33 18.09 10.84
C GLY A 472 34.30 19.34 11.73
N GLU A 473 35.14 20.34 11.46
CA GLU A 473 35.10 21.64 12.13
C GLU A 473 33.77 22.38 11.88
N LYS A 474 33.24 22.33 10.66
CA LYS A 474 31.92 22.93 10.33
C LYS A 474 30.77 22.22 11.04
N ILE A 475 30.79 20.88 11.08
CA ILE A 475 29.80 20.10 11.82
C ILE A 475 29.82 20.46 13.31
N ALA A 476 31.01 20.53 13.91
CA ALA A 476 31.17 20.90 15.31
C ALA A 476 30.68 22.34 15.61
N ASP A 477 30.89 23.27 14.68
CA ASP A 477 30.42 24.64 14.80
C ASP A 477 28.88 24.73 14.83
N HIS A 478 28.18 24.04 13.93
CA HIS A 478 26.72 23.93 13.95
C HIS A 478 26.21 23.27 15.24
N LEU A 479 26.78 22.11 15.62
CA LEU A 479 26.41 21.40 16.86
C LEU A 479 26.66 22.23 18.12
N SER A 480 27.60 23.18 18.12
CA SER A 480 27.84 24.05 19.27
C SER A 480 26.69 25.03 19.56
N ARG A 481 25.80 25.25 18.57
CA ARG A 481 24.60 26.08 18.67
C ARG A 481 23.34 25.27 18.97
N VAL A 482 23.46 23.94 18.99
CA VAL A 482 22.40 23.03 19.41
C VAL A 482 22.55 22.79 20.92
N PRO A 483 21.54 23.11 21.73
CA PRO A 483 21.61 22.89 23.16
C PRO A 483 21.82 21.40 23.46
N MET A 484 22.81 21.10 24.29
CA MET A 484 23.00 19.78 24.89
C MET A 484 22.19 19.69 26.18
N TYR A 485 21.73 18.48 26.55
CA TYR A 485 21.02 18.24 27.81
C TYR A 485 21.68 18.94 29.00
N ASP A 486 20.90 19.65 29.83
CA ASP A 486 21.38 20.10 31.13
C ASP A 486 21.43 18.88 32.08
N GLU A 487 22.62 18.56 32.59
CA GLU A 487 22.76 17.72 33.78
C GLU A 487 22.59 18.59 35.04
N GLU A 488 21.34 18.96 35.36
CA GLU A 488 20.99 19.33 36.73
C GLU A 488 20.31 18.14 37.41
N ASP A 489 20.87 17.72 38.56
CA ASP A 489 20.30 16.72 39.47
C ASP A 489 20.08 15.28 38.93
N GLY A 490 20.79 14.88 37.87
CA GLY A 490 20.83 13.48 37.41
C GLY A 490 19.57 13.00 36.66
N GLU A 491 18.68 13.91 36.29
CA GLU A 491 17.58 13.66 35.35
C GLU A 491 17.77 14.58 34.12
N ALA A 492 18.11 13.98 32.97
CA ALA A 492 18.18 14.70 31.71
C ALA A 492 16.77 15.21 31.34
N THR A 493 16.53 16.51 31.49
CA THR A 493 15.32 17.15 30.96
C THR A 493 15.65 17.71 29.57
N PRO A 494 14.92 17.33 28.50
CA PRO A 494 15.13 17.93 27.19
C PRO A 494 14.86 19.43 27.27
N GLN A 495 15.83 20.26 26.91
CA GLN A 495 15.52 21.67 26.62
C GLN A 495 14.61 21.71 25.38
N GLU A 496 13.55 22.53 25.42
CA GLU A 496 12.74 22.78 24.24
C GLU A 496 13.62 23.39 23.15
N MET A 497 13.81 22.66 22.04
CA MET A 497 14.55 23.17 20.88
C MET A 497 13.76 24.32 20.25
N THR A 498 14.43 25.43 19.99
CA THR A 498 13.88 26.49 19.13
C THR A 498 13.97 26.08 17.66
N GLU A 499 13.21 26.73 16.77
CA GLU A 499 13.32 26.53 15.31
C GLU A 499 14.76 26.71 14.83
N ASP A 500 15.46 27.76 15.30
CA ASP A 500 16.88 28.00 15.01
C ASP A 500 17.78 26.82 15.44
N ASN A 501 17.48 26.16 16.57
CA ASN A 501 18.26 25.01 17.02
C ASN A 501 18.01 23.75 16.17
N VAL A 502 16.79 23.57 15.67
CA VAL A 502 16.45 22.46 14.76
C VAL A 502 17.18 22.67 13.43
N GLU A 503 17.15 23.88 12.89
CA GLU A 503 17.85 24.23 11.65
C GLU A 503 19.36 23.99 11.74
N GLU A 504 20.00 24.39 12.85
CA GLU A 504 21.44 24.13 13.08
C GLU A 504 21.75 22.62 13.18
N ALA A 505 20.87 21.82 13.79
CA ALA A 505 21.02 20.37 13.86
C ALA A 505 20.87 19.71 12.48
N GLU A 506 19.93 20.17 11.66
CA GLU A 506 19.73 19.70 10.29
C GLU A 506 20.91 20.04 9.38
N HIS A 507 21.51 21.24 9.51
CA HIS A 507 22.74 21.61 8.82
C HIS A 507 23.92 20.69 9.19
N ALA A 508 24.08 20.40 10.49
CA ALA A 508 25.11 19.47 10.95
C ALA A 508 24.91 18.05 10.38
N GLN A 509 23.67 17.58 10.31
CA GLN A 509 23.33 16.28 9.71
C GLN A 509 23.62 16.27 8.21
N ALA A 510 23.19 17.29 7.46
CA ALA A 510 23.45 17.38 6.02
C ALA A 510 24.96 17.40 5.70
N LEU A 511 25.76 18.16 6.46
CA LEU A 511 27.22 18.14 6.34
C LEU A 511 27.81 16.76 6.66
N THR A 512 27.23 16.05 7.64
CA THR A 512 27.62 14.69 8.03
C THR A 512 27.32 13.67 6.92
N ASP A 513 26.22 13.82 6.21
CA ASP A 513 25.88 12.95 5.08
C ASP A 513 26.83 13.22 3.89
N VAL A 514 27.08 14.50 3.59
CA VAL A 514 28.02 14.90 2.52
C VAL A 514 29.44 14.40 2.79
N ILE A 515 29.98 14.62 4.00
CA ILE A 515 31.33 14.14 4.36
C ILE A 515 31.43 12.62 4.26
N THR A 516 30.37 11.89 4.62
CA THR A 516 30.34 10.42 4.59
C THR A 516 30.40 9.92 3.15
N VAL A 517 29.50 10.39 2.28
CA VAL A 517 29.46 9.96 0.88
C VAL A 517 30.73 10.34 0.13
N VAL A 518 31.22 11.58 0.29
CA VAL A 518 32.45 12.02 -0.38
C VAL A 518 33.66 11.21 0.08
N THR A 519 33.77 10.89 1.37
CA THR A 519 34.90 10.10 1.89
C THR A 519 34.85 8.66 1.36
N GLU A 520 33.66 8.06 1.26
CA GLU A 520 33.48 6.76 0.60
C GLU A 520 33.86 6.80 -0.87
N LEU A 521 33.43 7.83 -1.61
CA LEU A 521 33.82 8.02 -3.01
C LEU A 521 35.34 8.19 -3.14
N ALA A 522 35.97 9.00 -2.28
CA ALA A 522 37.41 9.21 -2.31
C ALA A 522 38.19 7.92 -2.06
N ASN A 523 37.72 7.07 -1.14
CA ASN A 523 38.33 5.76 -0.86
C ASN A 523 38.18 4.77 -2.02
N ASN A 524 37.15 4.92 -2.85
CA ASN A 524 36.89 4.02 -3.99
C ASN A 524 37.49 4.51 -5.32
N SER A 525 37.95 5.77 -5.38
CA SER A 525 38.35 6.45 -6.61
C SER A 525 39.87 6.49 -6.83
N ASP A 526 40.62 5.49 -6.29
CA ASP A 526 42.09 5.37 -6.31
C ASP A 526 42.77 6.34 -7.30
N ASP A 527 43.53 7.31 -6.77
CA ASP A 527 44.31 8.34 -7.49
C ASP A 527 43.59 9.64 -7.92
N GLN A 528 42.45 10.02 -7.32
CA GLN A 528 41.82 11.34 -7.57
C GLN A 528 42.04 12.36 -6.44
N PRO A 529 42.40 13.63 -6.75
CA PRO A 529 42.40 14.72 -5.78
C PRO A 529 41.00 14.92 -5.17
N ILE A 530 40.94 15.24 -3.87
CA ILE A 530 39.67 15.45 -3.16
C ILE A 530 38.76 16.48 -3.84
N PHE A 531 39.35 17.50 -4.47
CA PHE A 531 38.62 18.47 -5.27
C PHE A 531 37.84 17.82 -6.41
N ASP A 532 38.45 16.92 -7.17
CA ASP A 532 37.79 16.27 -8.30
C ASP A 532 36.70 15.29 -7.83
N VAL A 533 36.89 14.64 -6.67
CA VAL A 533 35.88 13.77 -6.04
C VAL A 533 34.67 14.56 -5.57
N VAL A 534 34.86 15.62 -4.79
CA VAL A 534 33.79 16.51 -4.32
C VAL A 534 33.05 17.13 -5.50
N ARG A 535 33.78 17.53 -6.53
CA ARG A 535 33.24 18.10 -7.76
C ARG A 535 32.42 17.09 -8.55
N GLN A 536 32.86 15.84 -8.66
CA GLN A 536 32.07 14.78 -9.28
C GLN A 536 30.79 14.48 -8.49
N PHE A 537 30.89 14.42 -7.15
CA PHE A 537 29.72 14.25 -6.30
C PHE A 537 28.74 15.41 -6.46
N TYR A 538 29.23 16.65 -6.46
CA TYR A 538 28.42 17.84 -6.72
C TYR A 538 27.73 17.79 -8.09
N VAL A 539 28.44 17.38 -9.13
CA VAL A 539 27.87 17.23 -10.49
C VAL A 539 26.81 16.13 -10.54
N ALA A 540 27.07 14.98 -9.90
CA ALA A 540 26.14 13.87 -9.82
C ALA A 540 24.88 14.26 -9.04
N SER A 541 25.05 14.93 -7.90
CA SER A 541 23.97 15.48 -7.08
C SER A 541 23.18 16.53 -7.86
N ALA A 542 23.82 17.52 -8.47
CA ALA A 542 23.15 18.55 -9.30
C ALA A 542 22.39 17.95 -10.50
N SER A 543 22.91 16.86 -11.08
CA SER A 543 22.24 16.13 -12.16
C SER A 543 21.08 15.26 -11.64
N GLY A 544 21.23 14.61 -10.49
CA GLY A 544 20.17 13.84 -9.83
C GLY A 544 19.04 14.72 -9.28
N ILE A 545 19.39 15.90 -8.78
CA ILE A 545 18.50 16.95 -8.30
C ILE A 545 17.55 17.45 -9.40
N SER A 546 17.93 17.37 -10.68
CA SER A 546 17.01 17.66 -11.79
C SER A 546 15.84 16.66 -11.91
N ALA A 547 15.97 15.47 -11.32
CA ALA A 547 14.89 14.49 -11.18
C ALA A 547 14.06 14.67 -9.89
N GLU A 548 14.53 15.47 -8.92
CA GLU A 548 13.90 15.65 -7.58
C GLU A 548 12.93 16.83 -7.48
N LEU A 549 12.75 17.61 -8.56
CA LEU A 549 11.53 18.43 -8.72
C LEU A 549 10.26 17.57 -8.91
N ASN A 550 10.34 16.25 -8.71
CA ASN A 550 9.24 15.28 -8.74
C ASN A 550 8.62 15.07 -7.35
N ILE A 551 8.08 16.13 -6.75
CA ILE A 551 7.15 15.96 -5.63
C ILE A 551 5.75 15.97 -6.26
N GLN A 552 5.30 14.78 -6.69
CA GLN A 552 3.89 14.49 -6.99
C GLN A 552 3.33 13.58 -5.91
#